data_AF-W2N6M5-F1
#
_entry.id   AF-W2N6M5-F1
#
_cell.length_a   1.000
_cell.length_b   1.000
_cell.length_c   1.000
_cell.angle_alpha   90.00
_cell.angle_beta   90.00
_cell.angle_gamma   90.00
#
_symmetry.space_group_name_H-M   'P 1'
#
loop_
_entity.id
_entity.type
_entity.pdbx_description
1 polymer ?
#
loop_
_entity_poly.entity_id
_entity_poly.type
_entity_poly.pdbx_seq_one_letter_code
_entity_poly.pdbx_strand_id
1 'polypeptide(L)'
;MAPKILAFLATLLLCCVVSATGQDAAPVAIKAHASHILVDTEAEADDLSVQLGEASNLFLKFAQLAKEHSKCPSSRKGGDLGTFDRGQMVPEFDKVAFEGEIGIVHKVKTQFGWHLVLISRRLDGTEEPDKYRDLKQTLLKIMPFLGPIILIFIMALGARGSKGGPRAHAYHILVKSEEEADKLFKEIDAAEDKKTKLSELAGKHST
;
A
#
# COMPACT_ATOMS: atom_id res chain seq x y z
N MET A 1 13.77 -59.48 4.07
CA MET A 1 14.61 -58.38 3.54
C MET A 1 13.80 -57.08 3.52
N ALA A 2 13.57 -56.47 4.69
CA ALA A 2 12.70 -55.29 4.81
C ALA A 2 13.10 -54.17 5.82
N PRO A 3 14.18 -54.24 6.63
CA PRO A 3 14.41 -53.18 7.63
C PRO A 3 15.39 -52.07 7.22
N LYS A 4 15.99 -52.09 6.02
CA LYS A 4 17.11 -51.17 5.69
C LYS A 4 16.73 -49.89 4.93
N ILE A 5 15.54 -49.81 4.33
CA ILE A 5 15.10 -48.63 3.54
C ILE A 5 14.46 -47.56 4.43
N LEU A 6 13.80 -47.96 5.51
CA LEU A 6 13.10 -47.03 6.42
C LEU A 6 14.07 -46.19 7.28
N ALA A 7 15.25 -46.73 7.58
CA ALA A 7 16.30 -46.00 8.30
C ALA A 7 16.91 -44.86 7.45
N PHE A 8 16.97 -45.01 6.12
CA PHE A 8 17.53 -44.00 5.22
C PHE A 8 16.62 -42.77 5.05
N LEU A 9 15.30 -42.97 5.11
CA LEU A 9 14.30 -41.90 4.99
C LEU A 9 14.24 -41.02 6.26
N ALA A 10 14.46 -41.61 7.45
CA ALA A 10 14.50 -40.87 8.70
C ALA A 10 15.77 -39.99 8.84
N THR A 11 16.90 -40.42 8.28
CA THR A 11 18.16 -39.63 8.31
C THR A 11 18.17 -38.50 7.29
N LEU A 12 17.52 -38.68 6.13
CA LEU A 12 17.34 -37.60 5.14
C LEU A 12 16.43 -36.49 5.66
N LEU A 13 15.40 -36.85 6.44
CA LEU A 13 14.47 -35.89 7.01
C LEU A 13 15.10 -35.06 8.15
N LEU A 14 16.05 -35.64 8.90
CA LEU A 14 16.80 -34.93 9.94
C LEU A 14 17.83 -33.95 9.36
N CYS A 15 18.38 -34.23 8.17
CA CYS A 15 19.32 -33.32 7.49
C CYS A 15 18.62 -32.06 6.94
N CYS A 16 17.31 -32.09 6.73
CA CYS A 16 16.52 -30.91 6.33
C CYS A 16 16.18 -29.97 7.50
N VAL A 17 16.27 -30.42 8.76
CA VAL A 17 15.89 -29.60 9.93
C VAL A 17 17.06 -28.78 10.47
N VAL A 18 18.31 -29.14 10.13
CA VAL A 18 19.52 -28.44 10.61
C VAL A 18 19.88 -27.18 9.81
N SER A 19 19.21 -26.91 8.68
CA SER A 19 19.44 -25.66 7.92
C SER A 19 18.58 -24.47 8.39
N ALA A 20 17.88 -24.59 9.53
CA ALA A 20 16.98 -23.55 10.04
C ALA A 20 17.57 -22.72 11.20
N THR A 21 18.89 -22.75 11.41
CA THR A 21 19.57 -21.88 12.39
C THR A 21 20.53 -20.95 11.67
N GLY A 22 20.31 -19.65 11.82
CA GLY A 22 21.27 -18.62 11.41
C GLY A 22 20.93 -17.93 10.09
N GLN A 23 19.75 -17.30 9.99
CA GLN A 23 19.74 -16.02 9.29
C GLN A 23 20.28 -15.00 10.30
N ASP A 24 21.60 -14.85 10.34
CA ASP A 24 22.19 -13.59 10.78
C ASP A 24 21.48 -12.50 9.97
N ALA A 25 20.66 -11.71 10.64
CA ALA A 25 20.02 -10.55 10.02
C ALA A 25 21.14 -9.65 9.54
N ALA A 26 21.52 -9.79 8.27
CA ALA A 26 22.33 -8.82 7.58
C ALA A 26 21.74 -7.44 7.88
N PRO A 27 22.55 -6.41 8.17
CA PRO A 27 22.04 -5.09 8.46
C PRO A 27 21.07 -4.72 7.36
N VAL A 28 19.80 -4.59 7.72
CA VAL A 28 18.76 -4.37 6.71
C VAL A 28 19.12 -3.09 5.99
N ALA A 29 19.37 -3.19 4.68
CA ALA A 29 19.68 -2.05 3.86
C ALA A 29 18.50 -1.08 3.93
N ILE A 30 18.67 0.01 4.68
CA ILE A 30 17.65 1.05 4.81
C ILE A 30 17.52 1.71 3.44
N LYS A 31 16.32 1.65 2.87
CA LYS A 31 15.99 2.31 1.61
C LYS A 31 15.05 3.48 1.86
N ALA A 32 15.26 4.60 1.18
CA ALA A 32 14.38 5.76 1.27
C ALA A 32 13.62 5.95 -0.05
N HIS A 33 12.35 6.29 0.04
CA HIS A 33 11.55 6.77 -1.08
C HIS A 33 11.28 8.27 -0.87
N ALA A 34 11.73 9.11 -1.78
CA ALA A 34 11.59 10.56 -1.67
C ALA A 34 11.34 11.23 -3.02
N SER A 35 10.70 12.39 -2.97
CA SER A 35 10.55 13.30 -4.09
C SER A 35 11.31 14.59 -3.82
N HIS A 36 11.76 15.27 -4.87
CA HIS A 36 12.45 16.55 -4.74
C HIS A 36 12.06 17.62 -5.77
N ILE A 37 12.24 18.88 -5.40
CA ILE A 37 12.16 20.05 -6.28
C ILE A 37 13.51 20.75 -6.23
N LEU A 38 14.13 20.98 -7.39
CA LEU A 38 15.40 21.70 -7.51
C LEU A 38 15.16 23.10 -8.09
N VAL A 39 15.57 24.12 -7.34
CA VAL A 39 15.53 25.54 -7.72
C VAL A 39 16.90 26.20 -7.52
N ASP A 40 17.17 27.32 -8.21
CA ASP A 40 18.49 27.95 -8.15
C ASP A 40 18.65 28.82 -6.90
N THR A 41 17.58 29.51 -6.51
CA THR A 41 17.62 30.54 -5.47
C THR A 41 16.96 30.07 -4.18
N GLU A 42 17.43 30.60 -3.05
CA GLU A 42 16.81 30.31 -1.75
C GLU A 42 15.40 30.90 -1.65
N ALA A 43 15.20 32.09 -2.23
CA ALA A 43 13.90 32.76 -2.26
C ALA A 43 12.82 31.91 -2.94
N GLU A 44 13.14 31.29 -4.08
CA GLU A 44 12.21 30.37 -4.76
C GLU A 44 11.90 29.14 -3.89
N ALA A 45 12.89 28.61 -3.18
CA ALA A 45 12.69 27.47 -2.29
C ALA A 45 11.78 27.84 -1.11
N ASP A 46 11.94 29.04 -0.55
CA ASP A 46 11.13 29.53 0.56
C ASP A 46 9.68 29.78 0.12
N ASP A 47 9.47 30.43 -1.03
CA ASP A 47 8.14 30.68 -1.60
C ASP A 47 7.40 29.36 -1.87
N LEU A 48 8.09 28.36 -2.43
CA LEU A 48 7.52 27.04 -2.67
C LEU A 48 7.24 26.30 -1.35
N SER A 49 8.09 26.45 -0.33
CA SER A 49 7.86 25.85 0.98
C SER A 49 6.62 26.41 1.66
N VAL A 50 6.35 27.72 1.53
CA VAL A 50 5.11 28.34 2.03
C VAL A 50 3.89 27.76 1.31
N GLN A 51 3.92 27.70 -0.02
CA GLN A 51 2.83 27.13 -0.81
C GLN A 51 2.55 25.65 -0.49
N LEU A 52 3.59 24.89 -0.13
CA LEU A 52 3.47 23.50 0.28
C LEU A 52 2.88 23.37 1.69
N GLY A 53 3.18 24.30 2.59
CA GLY A 53 2.62 24.33 3.95
C GLY A 53 1.12 24.64 4.00
N GLU A 54 0.61 25.40 3.03
CA GLU A 54 -0.81 25.74 2.91
C GLU A 54 -1.64 24.68 2.17
N ALA A 55 -1.00 23.65 1.61
CA ALA A 55 -1.65 22.68 0.75
C ALA A 55 -2.48 21.64 1.53
N SER A 56 -3.74 21.44 1.15
CA SER A 56 -4.58 20.39 1.73
C SER A 56 -4.10 18.97 1.39
N ASN A 57 -3.41 18.81 0.26
CA ASN A 57 -2.76 17.56 -0.14
C ASN A 57 -1.31 17.83 -0.55
N LEU A 58 -0.41 17.60 0.40
CA LEU A 58 1.02 17.88 0.26
C LEU A 58 1.64 17.15 -0.93
N PHE A 59 1.40 15.85 -1.07
CA PHE A 59 1.99 15.04 -2.15
C PHE A 59 1.53 15.47 -3.54
N LEU A 60 0.24 15.78 -3.69
CA LEU A 60 -0.31 16.22 -4.98
C LEU A 60 0.23 17.61 -5.35
N LYS A 61 0.24 18.55 -4.41
CA LYS A 61 0.76 19.91 -4.64
C LYS A 61 2.27 19.88 -4.92
N PHE A 62 3.02 19.06 -4.19
CA PHE A 62 4.44 18.84 -4.43
C PHE A 62 4.70 18.34 -5.85
N ALA A 63 3.95 17.34 -6.30
CA ALA A 63 4.11 16.81 -7.65
C ALA A 63 3.78 17.83 -8.76
N GLN A 64 2.84 18.75 -8.50
CA GLN A 64 2.52 19.85 -9.42
C GLN A 64 3.65 20.88 -9.47
N LEU A 65 4.06 21.40 -8.30
CA LEU A 65 5.15 22.37 -8.20
C LEU A 65 6.47 21.80 -8.73
N ALA A 66 6.72 20.51 -8.53
CA ALA A 66 7.87 19.83 -9.11
C ALA A 66 7.84 19.81 -10.65
N LYS A 67 6.68 19.65 -11.27
CA LYS A 67 6.55 19.69 -12.74
C LYS A 67 6.76 21.09 -13.30
N GLU A 68 6.33 22.11 -12.55
CA GLU A 68 6.34 23.50 -12.99
C GLU A 68 7.68 24.19 -12.75
N HIS A 69 8.31 23.96 -11.59
CA HIS A 69 9.47 24.72 -11.13
C HIS A 69 10.76 23.92 -11.03
N SER A 70 10.71 22.57 -10.95
CA SER A 70 11.93 21.78 -10.73
C SER A 70 12.79 21.71 -12.00
N LYS A 71 14.08 22.00 -11.83
CA LYS A 71 15.09 21.89 -12.89
C LYS A 71 15.65 20.48 -13.07
N CYS A 72 15.29 19.54 -12.20
CA CYS A 72 15.75 18.16 -12.31
C CYS A 72 14.92 17.37 -13.35
N PRO A 73 15.50 16.43 -14.12
CA PRO A 73 14.75 15.55 -15.02
C PRO A 73 13.61 14.75 -14.34
N SER A 74 13.68 14.55 -13.02
CA SER A 74 12.62 13.94 -12.19
C SER A 74 11.32 14.77 -12.17
N SER A 75 11.37 16.05 -12.55
CA SER A 75 10.20 16.94 -12.68
C SER A 75 9.06 16.31 -13.49
N ARG A 76 9.39 15.56 -14.55
CA ARG A 76 8.41 14.86 -15.41
C ARG A 76 7.55 13.86 -14.64
N LYS A 77 8.07 13.30 -13.55
CA LYS A 77 7.39 12.38 -12.64
C LYS A 77 6.92 13.06 -11.35
N GLY A 78 6.81 14.40 -11.34
CA GLY A 78 6.44 15.14 -10.13
C GLY A 78 7.56 15.15 -9.08
N GLY A 79 8.81 15.10 -9.51
CA GLY A 79 9.98 15.14 -8.63
C GLY A 79 10.32 13.80 -7.98
N ASP A 80 9.59 12.72 -8.31
CA ASP A 80 9.80 11.39 -7.74
C ASP A 80 11.15 10.78 -8.16
N LEU A 81 11.97 10.43 -7.15
CA LEU A 81 13.25 9.74 -7.34
C LEU A 81 13.12 8.22 -7.18
N GLY A 82 11.96 7.73 -6.76
CA GLY A 82 11.75 6.33 -6.43
C GLY A 82 12.47 5.93 -5.14
N THR A 83 12.80 4.65 -5.03
CA THR A 83 13.48 4.07 -3.86
C THR A 83 14.98 3.98 -4.12
N PHE A 84 15.78 4.54 -3.22
CA PHE A 84 17.24 4.52 -3.29
C PHE A 84 17.88 4.07 -1.96
N ASP A 85 19.10 3.54 -2.07
CA ASP A 85 19.93 3.12 -0.94
C ASP A 85 20.77 4.29 -0.41
N ARG A 86 21.17 4.21 0.86
CA ARG A 86 22.04 5.21 1.49
C ARG A 86 23.36 5.34 0.72
N GLY A 87 23.77 6.57 0.45
CA GLY A 87 25.00 6.89 -0.29
C GLY A 87 24.86 6.92 -1.82
N GLN A 88 23.67 6.70 -2.37
CA GLN A 88 23.40 6.90 -3.81
C GLN A 88 23.19 8.37 -4.20
N MET A 89 22.89 9.22 -3.22
CA MET A 89 22.65 10.66 -3.40
C MET A 89 23.78 11.49 -2.78
N VAL A 90 23.79 12.79 -3.06
CA VAL A 90 24.75 13.72 -2.45
C VAL A 90 24.63 13.70 -0.92
N PRO A 91 25.74 13.83 -0.16
CA PRO A 91 25.74 13.60 1.29
C PRO A 91 24.71 14.43 2.06
N GLU A 92 24.49 15.67 1.66
CA GLU A 92 23.53 16.59 2.29
C GLU A 92 22.09 16.12 2.09
N PHE A 93 21.78 15.62 0.89
CA PHE A 93 20.46 15.08 0.57
C PHE A 93 20.24 13.72 1.26
N ASP A 94 21.24 12.85 1.21
CA ASP A 94 21.21 11.52 1.81
C ASP A 94 20.96 11.60 3.31
N LYS A 95 21.67 12.50 4.00
CA LYS A 95 21.46 12.76 5.42
C LYS A 95 19.99 13.07 5.72
N VAL A 96 19.40 14.02 5.01
CA VAL A 96 18.00 14.42 5.23
C VAL A 96 17.01 13.33 4.85
N ALA A 97 17.23 12.62 3.74
CA ALA A 97 16.36 11.54 3.30
C ALA A 97 16.24 10.41 4.32
N PHE A 98 17.33 10.10 5.03
CA PHE A 98 17.38 9.00 6.00
C PHE A 98 17.21 9.41 7.46
N GLU A 99 17.53 10.66 7.84
CA GLU A 99 17.43 11.16 9.21
C GLU A 99 16.23 12.09 9.45
N GLY A 100 15.68 12.71 8.40
CA GLY A 100 14.59 13.68 8.53
C GLY A 100 13.29 13.08 9.07
N GLU A 101 12.22 13.87 9.11
CA GLU A 101 10.88 13.36 9.42
C GLU A 101 10.14 12.98 8.13
N ILE A 102 9.43 11.85 8.16
CA ILE A 102 8.63 11.36 7.01
C ILE A 102 7.37 12.21 6.87
N GLY A 103 7.00 12.55 5.63
CA GLY A 103 5.80 13.35 5.36
C GLY A 103 5.96 14.86 5.54
N ILE A 104 7.17 15.33 5.83
CA ILE A 104 7.52 16.75 5.94
C ILE A 104 8.44 17.15 4.79
N VAL A 105 8.33 18.40 4.36
CA VAL A 105 9.21 18.99 3.34
C VAL A 105 10.44 19.56 4.04
N HIS A 106 11.62 19.08 3.64
CA HIS A 106 12.90 19.53 4.16
C HIS A 106 13.65 20.35 3.11
N LYS A 107 14.20 21.50 3.49
CA LYS A 107 15.04 22.33 2.62
C LYS A 107 16.51 21.92 2.75
N VAL A 108 17.17 21.64 1.63
CA VAL A 108 18.57 21.17 1.57
C VAL A 108 19.32 21.97 0.52
N LYS A 109 20.48 22.51 0.89
CA LYS A 109 21.39 23.17 -0.05
C LYS A 109 22.43 22.17 -0.54
N THR A 110 22.65 22.10 -1.85
CA THR A 110 23.70 21.29 -2.46
C THR A 110 24.47 22.12 -3.49
N GLN A 111 25.50 21.54 -4.12
CA GLN A 111 26.23 22.16 -5.22
C GLN A 111 25.35 22.47 -6.45
N PHE A 112 24.18 21.82 -6.59
CA PHE A 112 23.27 22.02 -7.72
C PHE A 112 22.26 23.15 -7.49
N GLY A 113 22.17 23.69 -6.26
CA GLY A 113 21.19 24.68 -5.86
C GLY A 113 20.45 24.28 -4.59
N TRP A 114 19.17 24.68 -4.51
CA TRP A 114 18.30 24.41 -3.39
C TRP A 114 17.31 23.29 -3.72
N HIS A 115 17.23 22.33 -2.82
CA HIS A 115 16.35 21.17 -2.92
C HIS A 115 15.29 21.25 -1.83
N LEU A 116 14.03 21.15 -2.23
CA LEU A 116 12.94 20.78 -1.32
C LEU A 116 12.76 19.27 -1.42
N VAL A 117 12.81 18.58 -0.29
CA VAL A 117 12.79 17.11 -0.23
C VAL A 117 11.58 16.66 0.57
N LEU A 118 10.71 15.86 -0.04
CA LEU A 118 9.58 15.22 0.61
C LEU A 118 9.84 13.73 0.73
N ILE A 119 9.92 13.23 1.96
CA ILE A 119 10.20 11.82 2.23
C ILE A 119 8.86 11.09 2.34
N SER A 120 8.60 10.16 1.42
CA SER A 120 7.35 9.40 1.38
C SER A 120 7.40 8.20 2.33
N ARG A 121 8.51 7.47 2.37
CA ARG A 121 8.68 6.27 3.20
C ARG A 121 10.16 5.93 3.39
N ARG A 122 10.49 5.28 4.50
CA ARG A 122 11.74 4.51 4.68
C ARG A 122 11.42 3.04 4.88
N LEU A 123 12.21 2.19 4.25
CA LEU A 123 12.17 0.74 4.38
C LEU A 123 13.43 0.35 5.15
N ASP A 124 13.34 0.29 6.46
CA ASP A 124 14.39 -0.16 7.37
C ASP A 124 14.27 -1.66 7.72
N GLY A 125 13.30 -2.34 7.10
CA GLY A 125 12.89 -3.72 7.37
C GLY A 125 12.56 -4.01 8.83
N THR A 126 12.17 -2.97 9.57
CA THR A 126 11.43 -3.12 10.83
C THR A 126 9.94 -3.39 10.57
N GLU A 127 9.48 -3.17 9.33
CA GLU A 127 8.20 -3.65 8.83
C GLU A 127 8.22 -5.19 8.92
N GLU A 128 7.49 -5.76 9.89
CA GLU A 128 7.15 -7.19 9.94
C GLU A 128 6.85 -7.62 8.50
N PRO A 129 7.57 -8.59 7.93
CA PRO A 129 7.36 -8.98 6.55
C PRO A 129 5.89 -9.36 6.45
N ASP A 130 5.10 -8.56 5.72
CA ASP A 130 3.69 -8.86 5.51
C ASP A 130 3.66 -10.29 4.99
N LYS A 131 3.25 -11.22 5.85
CA LYS A 131 3.30 -12.66 5.62
C LYS A 131 2.57 -13.02 4.33
N TYR A 132 1.65 -12.15 3.92
CA TYR A 132 0.89 -12.26 2.70
C TYR A 132 1.55 -11.60 1.50
N ARG A 133 2.55 -10.74 1.63
CA ARG A 133 3.25 -10.09 0.51
C ARG A 133 4.02 -11.10 -0.34
N ASP A 134 4.85 -11.94 0.29
CA ASP A 134 5.63 -12.95 -0.43
C ASP A 134 4.73 -14.03 -1.02
N LEU A 135 3.69 -14.43 -0.27
CA LEU A 135 2.65 -15.33 -0.76
C LEU A 135 1.90 -14.71 -1.95
N LYS A 136 1.45 -13.46 -1.86
CA LYS A 136 0.78 -12.72 -2.95
C LYS A 136 1.68 -12.57 -4.16
N GLN A 137 2.96 -12.28 -3.98
CA GLN A 137 3.90 -12.07 -5.08
C GLN A 137 4.23 -13.38 -5.79
N THR A 138 4.33 -14.47 -5.02
CA THR A 138 4.41 -15.83 -5.58
C THR A 138 3.12 -16.18 -6.31
N LEU A 139 1.96 -15.95 -5.70
CA LEU A 139 0.63 -16.14 -6.29
C LEU A 139 0.45 -15.36 -7.59
N LEU A 140 0.80 -14.08 -7.62
CA LEU A 140 0.72 -13.22 -8.80
C LEU A 140 1.59 -13.72 -9.96
N LYS A 141 2.79 -14.25 -9.66
CA LYS A 141 3.68 -14.83 -10.66
C LYS A 141 3.16 -16.16 -11.21
N ILE A 142 2.52 -17.00 -10.37
CA ILE A 142 1.98 -18.30 -10.79
C ILE A 142 0.57 -18.20 -11.40
N MET A 143 -0.20 -17.16 -11.06
CA MET A 143 -1.56 -16.93 -11.53
C MET A 143 -1.74 -16.98 -13.06
N PRO A 144 -0.85 -16.40 -13.90
CA PRO A 144 -0.96 -16.53 -15.36
C PRO A 144 -0.79 -17.97 -15.87
N PHE A 145 -0.11 -18.83 -15.12
CA PHE A 145 0.06 -20.25 -15.45
C PHE A 145 -1.03 -21.13 -14.85
N LEU A 146 -1.56 -20.74 -13.69
CA LEU A 146 -2.59 -21.48 -12.97
C LEU A 146 -3.99 -21.27 -13.58
N GLY A 147 -4.28 -20.10 -14.14
CA GLY A 147 -5.56 -19.81 -14.79
C GLY A 147 -5.94 -20.80 -15.90
N PRO A 148 -5.07 -21.05 -16.89
CA PRO A 148 -5.32 -22.06 -17.93
C PRO A 148 -5.50 -23.46 -17.37
N ILE A 149 -4.70 -23.84 -16.36
CA ILE A 149 -4.78 -25.16 -15.72
C ILE A 149 -6.09 -25.33 -14.96
N ILE A 150 -6.52 -24.32 -14.19
CA ILE A 150 -7.80 -24.32 -13.47
C ILE A 150 -8.96 -24.37 -14.46
N LEU A 151 -8.90 -23.64 -15.58
CA LEU A 151 -9.94 -23.67 -16.61
C LEU A 151 -10.05 -25.07 -17.25
N ILE A 152 -8.92 -25.70 -17.59
CA ILE A 152 -8.87 -27.07 -18.10
C ILE A 152 -9.45 -28.05 -17.07
N PHE A 153 -9.15 -27.85 -15.78
CA PHE A 153 -9.66 -28.69 -14.69
C PHE A 153 -11.17 -28.52 -14.48
N ILE A 154 -11.69 -27.29 -14.55
CA ILE A 154 -13.13 -26.99 -14.48
C ILE A 154 -13.87 -27.59 -15.67
N MET A 155 -13.29 -27.49 -16.88
CA MET A 155 -13.85 -28.11 -18.07
C MET A 155 -13.81 -29.64 -18.01
N ALA A 156 -12.75 -30.22 -17.47
CA ALA A 156 -12.60 -31.67 -17.30
C ALA A 156 -13.52 -32.25 -16.20
N LEU A 157 -13.78 -31.49 -15.13
CA LEU A 157 -14.63 -31.92 -14.02
C LEU A 157 -16.11 -31.59 -14.22
N GLY A 158 -16.49 -30.96 -15.33
CA GLY A 158 -17.89 -30.75 -15.68
C GLY A 158 -18.68 -30.00 -14.59
N ALA A 159 -18.06 -29.00 -13.96
CA ALA A 159 -18.76 -28.14 -13.01
C ALA A 159 -19.79 -27.29 -13.77
N ARG A 160 -21.00 -27.82 -13.95
CA ARG A 160 -22.17 -27.03 -14.35
C ARG A 160 -22.25 -25.85 -13.39
N GLY A 161 -22.03 -24.65 -13.92
CA GLY A 161 -22.10 -23.42 -13.14
C GLY A 161 -23.39 -23.39 -12.33
N SER A 162 -23.25 -23.39 -11.00
CA SER A 162 -24.35 -23.04 -10.12
C SER A 162 -24.78 -21.62 -10.49
N LYS A 163 -25.97 -21.48 -11.08
CA LYS A 163 -26.58 -20.17 -11.40
C LYS A 163 -27.05 -19.46 -10.12
N GLY A 164 -26.15 -19.29 -9.16
CA GLY A 164 -26.45 -18.76 -7.84
C GLY A 164 -25.26 -18.02 -7.26
N GLY A 165 -24.88 -16.90 -7.89
CA GLY A 165 -24.02 -15.93 -7.23
C GLY A 165 -24.73 -15.34 -6.00
N PRO A 166 -23.98 -14.78 -5.03
CA PRO A 166 -24.55 -14.15 -3.84
C PRO A 166 -25.53 -13.06 -4.27
N ARG A 167 -26.79 -13.18 -3.83
CA ARG A 167 -27.85 -12.20 -4.11
C ARG A 167 -27.81 -11.13 -3.02
N ALA A 168 -27.48 -9.90 -3.40
CA ALA A 168 -27.66 -8.75 -2.52
C ALA A 168 -29.14 -8.35 -2.51
N HIS A 169 -29.67 -8.05 -1.33
CA HIS A 169 -30.99 -7.44 -1.15
C HIS A 169 -30.79 -6.02 -0.62
N ALA A 170 -31.37 -5.03 -1.30
CA ALA A 170 -31.35 -3.64 -0.88
C ALA A 170 -32.77 -3.21 -0.49
N TYR A 171 -32.88 -2.47 0.60
CA TYR A 171 -34.11 -1.86 1.09
C TYR A 171 -34.00 -0.35 0.92
N HIS A 172 -35.09 0.29 0.50
CA HIS A 172 -35.16 1.76 0.42
C HIS A 172 -36.36 2.24 1.24
N ILE A 173 -36.23 3.40 1.86
CA ILE A 173 -37.29 4.08 2.60
C ILE A 173 -37.36 5.50 2.07
N LEU A 174 -38.51 5.92 1.56
CA LEU A 174 -38.75 7.29 1.13
C LEU A 174 -39.24 8.10 2.33
N VAL A 175 -38.54 9.19 2.63
CA VAL A 175 -38.86 10.12 3.73
C VAL A 175 -39.16 11.50 3.17
N LYS A 176 -40.03 12.25 3.84
CA LYS A 176 -40.47 13.58 3.36
C LYS A 176 -39.65 14.72 3.95
N SER A 177 -38.85 14.44 4.98
CA SER A 177 -37.96 15.41 5.61
C SER A 177 -36.68 14.76 6.15
N GLU A 178 -35.66 15.59 6.39
CA GLU A 178 -34.36 15.16 6.90
C GLU A 178 -34.45 14.69 8.36
N GLU A 179 -35.32 15.32 9.15
CA GLU A 179 -35.54 14.95 10.55
C GLU A 179 -36.17 13.56 10.70
N GLU A 180 -37.04 13.18 9.75
CA GLU A 180 -37.62 11.84 9.66
C GLU A 180 -36.54 10.80 9.31
N ALA A 181 -35.63 11.14 8.38
CA ALA A 181 -34.50 10.31 8.00
C ALA A 181 -33.59 10.01 9.19
N ASP A 182 -33.22 11.04 9.95
CA ASP A 182 -32.35 10.93 11.11
C ASP A 182 -32.97 10.10 12.23
N LYS A 183 -34.27 10.22 12.43
CA LYS A 183 -35.00 9.43 13.42
C LYS A 183 -34.99 7.94 13.04
N LEU A 184 -35.30 7.62 11.78
CA LEU A 184 -35.30 6.25 11.28
C LEU A 184 -33.89 5.65 11.32
N PHE A 185 -32.87 6.43 10.98
CA PHE A 185 -31.47 5.99 11.07
C PHE A 185 -31.09 5.62 12.50
N LYS A 186 -31.41 6.49 13.48
CA LYS A 186 -31.15 6.21 14.91
C LYS A 186 -31.92 4.98 15.40
N GLU A 187 -33.14 4.76 14.93
CA GLU A 187 -33.94 3.58 15.27
C GLU A 187 -33.33 2.29 14.71
N ILE A 188 -32.81 2.32 13.47
CA ILE A 188 -32.13 1.16 12.87
C ILE A 188 -30.81 0.89 13.57
N ASP A 189 -30.03 1.93 13.90
CA ASP A 189 -28.71 1.77 14.49
C ASP A 189 -28.77 1.26 15.93
N ALA A 190 -29.82 1.61 16.67
CA ALA A 190 -30.09 1.14 18.02
C ALA A 190 -30.67 -0.29 18.08
N ALA A 191 -31.06 -0.89 16.95
CA ALA A 191 -31.63 -2.23 16.92
C ALA A 191 -30.54 -3.31 16.96
N GLU A 192 -30.81 -4.40 17.68
CA GLU A 192 -29.91 -5.55 17.79
C GLU A 192 -29.74 -6.27 16.44
N ASP A 193 -30.82 -6.39 15.65
CA ASP A 193 -30.79 -6.87 14.26
C ASP A 193 -31.20 -5.75 13.29
N LYS A 194 -30.19 -5.00 12.82
CA LYS A 194 -30.36 -3.90 11.87
C LYS A 194 -30.98 -4.34 10.55
N LYS A 195 -30.70 -5.57 10.10
CA LYS A 195 -31.19 -6.08 8.80
C LYS A 195 -32.69 -6.35 8.86
N THR A 196 -33.14 -7.03 9.91
CA THR A 196 -34.56 -7.32 10.12
C THR A 196 -35.33 -6.03 10.37
N LYS A 197 -34.77 -5.11 11.18
CA LYS A 197 -35.39 -3.81 11.46
C LYS A 197 -35.51 -2.93 10.22
N LEU A 198 -34.47 -2.88 9.37
CA LEU A 198 -34.51 -2.17 8.10
C LEU A 198 -35.56 -2.76 7.15
N SER A 199 -35.67 -4.09 7.07
CA SER A 199 -36.70 -4.76 6.26
C SER A 199 -38.12 -4.46 6.74
N GLU A 200 -38.34 -4.38 8.05
CA GLU A 200 -39.64 -4.05 8.65
C GLU A 200 -40.03 -2.59 8.38
N LEU A 201 -39.11 -1.65 8.61
CA LEU A 201 -39.34 -0.23 8.37
C LEU A 201 -39.54 0.07 6.88
N ALA A 202 -38.77 -0.57 6.01
CA ALA A 202 -39.01 -0.54 4.57
C ALA A 202 -40.41 -1.04 4.20
N GLY A 203 -40.89 -2.13 4.79
CA GLY A 203 -42.25 -2.62 4.55
C GLY A 203 -43.36 -1.67 5.03
N LYS A 204 -43.11 -0.86 6.07
CA LYS A 204 -44.10 0.08 6.64
C LYS A 204 -44.10 1.45 5.96
N HIS A 205 -42.95 1.91 5.48
CA HIS A 205 -42.77 3.25 4.91
C HIS A 205 -42.63 3.25 3.39
N SER A 206 -42.42 2.09 2.76
CA SER A 206 -42.44 1.98 1.30
C SER A 206 -43.89 1.93 0.81
N THR A 207 -44.41 3.08 0.36
CA THR A 207 -45.54 3.15 -0.58
C THR A 207 -45.06 3.11 -2.01
#